data_AF-A0A0F9THV5-F1
#
_entry.id   AF-A0A0F9THV5-F1
#
_cell.length_a   1.000
_cell.length_b   1.000
_cell.length_c   1.000
_cell.angle_alpha   90.00
_cell.angle_beta   90.00
_cell.angle_gamma   90.00
#
_symmetry.space_group_name_H-M   'P 1'
#
loop_
_entity.id
_entity.type
_entity.pdbx_description
1 polymer ?
#
loop_
_entity_poly.entity_id
_entity_poly.type
_entity_poly.pdbx_seq_one_letter_code
_entity_poly.pdbx_strand_id
1 'polypeptide(L)'
;MGINVDTMDFFYESIKRVGITSLKDVWLLELGNQCIRNEVKRKYKFKTGKSKAYFLGLRCHHHAIDWNGEDGAIPLDLCEPIPIPKFMKAFKIITDFGDMEHVRGGAITTKGPDGWNPGEGQWQAWKNIHDMGKIGCIYLHTLPKVGSFKNHGSYHYTFEFFRRICRSNQYRMLSLQSNQNDPRNKTREYVFCAYVKQNDREFQPEWDTFKEWLHR
;
A
#
# COMPACT_ATOMS: atom_id res chain seq x y z
N MET A 1 6.07 -5.71 7.23
CA MET A 1 7.49 -5.39 6.92
C MET A 1 7.97 -4.27 7.85
N GLY A 2 9.16 -3.68 7.67
CA GLY A 2 9.62 -2.55 8.50
C GLY A 2 10.08 -1.37 7.66
N ILE A 3 9.51 -0.20 7.90
CA ILE A 3 9.81 1.09 7.26
C ILE A 3 11.29 1.42 7.46
N ASN A 4 12.01 1.58 6.34
CA ASN A 4 13.41 1.98 6.28
C ASN A 4 13.55 3.45 5.81
N VAL A 5 14.79 3.94 5.74
CA VAL A 5 15.08 5.35 5.40
C VAL A 5 14.59 5.67 3.98
N ASP A 6 14.91 4.82 3.01
CA ASP A 6 14.51 4.99 1.61
C ASP A 6 12.99 5.06 1.44
N THR A 7 12.24 4.27 2.22
CA THR A 7 10.77 4.28 2.24
C THR A 7 10.23 5.61 2.75
N MET A 8 10.82 6.15 3.82
CA MET A 8 10.41 7.46 4.36
C MET A 8 10.83 8.63 3.49
N ASP A 9 12.01 8.58 2.88
CA ASP A 9 12.44 9.59 1.91
C ASP A 9 11.49 9.60 0.71
N PHE A 10 11.20 8.41 0.17
CA PHE A 10 10.22 8.23 -0.91
C PHE A 10 8.84 8.78 -0.54
N PHE A 11 8.37 8.52 0.68
CA PHE A 11 7.11 9.08 1.20
C PHE A 11 7.11 10.61 1.17
N TYR A 12 8.12 11.23 1.78
CA TYR A 12 8.19 12.69 1.90
C TYR A 12 8.36 13.39 0.56
N GLU A 13 9.20 12.85 -0.33
CA GLU A 13 9.37 13.37 -1.68
C GLU A 13 8.07 13.28 -2.49
N SER A 14 7.36 12.17 -2.38
CA SER A 14 6.13 11.93 -3.13
C SER A 14 4.99 12.85 -2.68
N ILE A 15 4.78 13.05 -1.37
CA ILE A 15 3.74 13.97 -0.89
C ILE A 15 4.08 15.43 -1.23
N LYS A 16 5.37 15.80 -1.23
CA LYS A 16 5.82 17.14 -1.62
C LYS A 16 5.51 17.44 -3.10
N ARG A 17 5.65 16.44 -3.99
CA ARG A 17 5.30 16.58 -5.43
C ARG A 17 3.83 16.89 -5.69
N VAL A 18 2.94 16.63 -4.73
CA VAL A 18 1.52 16.98 -4.81
C VAL A 18 1.13 18.17 -3.92
N GLY A 19 2.12 18.93 -3.44
CA GLY A 19 1.92 20.14 -2.66
C GLY A 19 1.56 19.91 -1.20
N ILE A 20 1.67 18.68 -0.68
CA ILE A 20 1.44 18.40 0.75
C ILE A 20 2.73 18.75 1.49
N THR A 21 2.70 19.85 2.25
CA THR A 21 3.82 20.34 3.06
C THR A 21 3.67 20.03 4.55
N SER A 22 2.48 19.62 4.98
CA SER A 22 2.15 19.22 6.35
C SER A 22 1.15 18.08 6.34
N LEU A 23 1.24 17.17 7.33
CA LEU A 23 0.27 16.09 7.53
C LEU A 23 -0.83 16.44 8.54
N LYS A 24 -0.80 17.65 9.11
CA LYS A 24 -1.83 18.10 10.05
C LYS A 24 -3.21 18.00 9.38
N ASP A 25 -4.15 17.36 10.05
CA ASP A 25 -5.55 17.16 9.60
C ASP A 25 -5.67 16.37 8.26
N VAL A 26 -4.59 15.74 7.80
CA VAL A 26 -4.60 14.85 6.64
C VAL A 26 -5.11 13.47 7.04
N TRP A 27 -6.06 12.92 6.27
CA TRP A 27 -6.49 11.54 6.43
C TRP A 27 -5.51 10.59 5.72
N LEU A 28 -4.82 9.78 6.51
CA LEU A 28 -3.84 8.81 6.06
C LEU A 28 -4.28 7.40 6.45
N LEU A 29 -4.31 6.51 5.46
CA LEU A 29 -4.49 5.08 5.66
C LEU A 29 -3.14 4.37 5.47
N GLU A 30 -2.76 3.58 6.44
CA GLU A 30 -1.65 2.64 6.37
C GLU A 30 -2.19 1.22 6.20
N LEU A 31 -1.63 0.47 5.23
CA LEU A 31 -1.86 -0.96 5.10
C LEU A 31 -0.80 -1.70 5.93
N GLY A 32 -1.27 -2.60 6.78
CA GLY A 32 -0.50 -3.26 7.82
C GLY A 32 -0.24 -2.38 9.07
N ASN A 33 0.30 -2.98 10.12
CA ASN A 33 0.74 -2.29 11.35
C ASN A 33 2.26 -2.06 11.37
N GLN A 34 2.73 -1.12 10.54
CA GLN A 34 4.16 -1.07 10.19
C GLN A 34 5.08 -0.75 11.37
N CYS A 35 6.23 -1.42 11.39
CA CYS A 35 7.31 -1.15 12.34
C CYS A 35 8.38 -0.24 11.71
N ILE A 36 8.92 0.69 12.48
CA ILE A 36 9.96 1.62 12.03
C ILE A 36 11.32 1.11 12.48
N ARG A 37 12.25 1.00 11.53
CA ARG A 37 13.62 0.57 11.83
C ARG A 37 14.41 1.66 12.57
N ASN A 38 15.42 1.24 13.35
CA ASN A 38 16.17 2.14 14.23
C ASN A 38 16.87 3.30 13.48
N GLU A 39 17.37 3.05 12.27
CA GLU A 39 17.98 4.06 11.43
C GLU A 39 17.01 5.20 11.05
N VAL A 40 15.74 4.87 10.80
CA VAL A 40 14.67 5.84 10.54
C VAL A 40 14.36 6.62 11.80
N LYS A 41 14.28 5.92 12.95
CA LYS A 41 14.03 6.57 14.24
C LYS A 41 15.06 7.65 14.53
N ARG A 42 16.33 7.40 14.23
CA ARG A 42 17.40 8.37 14.40
C ARG A 42 17.28 9.56 13.43
N LYS A 43 17.08 9.31 12.13
CA LYS A 43 17.04 10.37 11.10
C LYS A 43 15.86 11.33 11.31
N TYR A 44 14.68 10.81 11.60
CA TYR A 44 13.44 11.59 11.70
C TYR A 44 12.96 11.75 13.15
N LYS A 45 13.81 11.39 14.13
CA LYS A 45 13.56 11.55 15.57
C LYS A 45 12.25 10.88 16.05
N PHE A 46 11.98 9.67 15.56
CA PHE A 46 10.82 8.89 16.03
C PHE A 46 11.03 8.44 17.48
N LYS A 47 10.01 8.65 18.31
CA LYS A 47 10.04 8.24 19.72
C LYS A 47 9.79 6.74 19.90
N THR A 48 9.00 6.13 19.03
CA THR A 48 8.62 4.71 19.11
C THR A 48 9.04 3.95 17.85
N GLY A 49 8.98 2.62 17.90
CA GLY A 49 9.19 1.76 16.73
C GLY A 49 7.92 1.49 15.93
N LYS A 50 6.80 2.19 16.19
CA LYS A 50 5.50 1.95 15.54
C LYS A 50 5.06 3.17 14.71
N SER A 51 4.76 2.96 13.43
CA SER A 51 4.38 4.00 12.45
C SER A 51 3.21 4.86 12.93
N LYS A 52 2.17 4.22 13.50
CA LYS A 52 0.98 4.89 14.00
C LYS A 52 1.28 6.02 14.98
N ALA A 53 2.14 5.77 15.96
CA ALA A 53 2.50 6.78 16.97
C ALA A 53 3.20 8.00 16.35
N TYR A 54 3.97 7.80 15.29
CA TYR A 54 4.61 8.88 14.56
C TYR A 54 3.63 9.74 13.79
N PHE A 55 2.79 9.11 12.98
CA PHE A 55 1.82 9.82 12.17
C PHE A 55 0.80 10.58 13.03
N LEU A 56 0.38 10.00 14.17
CA LEU A 56 -0.41 10.72 15.17
C LEU A 56 0.34 11.92 15.76
N GLY A 57 1.65 11.80 16.01
CA GLY A 57 2.50 12.92 16.44
C GLY A 57 2.58 14.07 15.44
N LEU A 58 2.40 13.78 14.14
CA LEU A 58 2.27 14.77 13.07
C LEU A 58 0.85 15.36 12.93
N ARG A 59 -0.06 15.00 13.84
CA ARG A 59 -1.45 15.48 13.89
C ARG A 59 -2.28 15.11 12.65
N CYS A 60 -1.97 13.98 12.02
CA CYS A 60 -2.80 13.44 10.94
C CYS A 60 -3.91 12.53 11.50
N HIS A 61 -4.99 12.37 10.75
CA HIS A 61 -6.02 11.36 11.03
C HIS A 61 -5.53 10.01 10.51
N HIS A 62 -4.71 9.34 11.32
CA HIS A 62 -4.07 8.08 10.98
C HIS A 62 -4.97 6.88 11.27
N HIS A 63 -5.21 6.07 10.25
CA HIS A 63 -5.82 4.75 10.37
C HIS A 63 -4.86 3.69 9.82
N ALA A 64 -4.77 2.54 10.49
CA ALA A 64 -4.09 1.37 9.96
C ALA A 64 -5.11 0.24 9.85
N ILE A 65 -5.04 -0.55 8.77
CA ILE A 65 -5.81 -1.79 8.61
C ILE A 65 -4.81 -2.94 8.56
N ASP A 66 -4.99 -3.91 9.44
CA ASP A 66 -4.17 -5.13 9.48
C ASP A 66 -5.02 -6.25 10.09
N TRP A 67 -5.05 -7.42 9.46
CA TRP A 67 -5.84 -8.56 9.94
C TRP A 67 -5.49 -8.99 11.37
N ASN A 68 -4.27 -8.71 11.86
CA ASN A 68 -3.84 -9.05 13.22
C ASN A 68 -4.44 -8.14 14.31
N GLY A 69 -4.92 -6.94 13.97
CA GLY A 69 -5.43 -5.95 14.92
C GLY A 69 -4.41 -5.38 15.91
N GLU A 70 -3.12 -5.63 15.71
CA GLU A 70 -2.04 -5.22 16.61
C GLU A 70 -1.68 -3.73 16.44
N ASP A 71 -1.01 -3.17 17.44
CA ASP A 71 -0.57 -1.76 17.48
C ASP A 71 -1.68 -0.72 17.20
N GLY A 72 -2.93 -1.11 17.49
CA GLY A 72 -4.12 -0.31 17.25
C GLY A 72 -4.55 -0.25 15.78
N ALA A 73 -4.08 -1.17 14.93
CA ALA A 73 -4.69 -1.39 13.61
C ALA A 73 -6.15 -1.87 13.76
N ILE A 74 -6.95 -1.57 12.75
CA ILE A 74 -8.34 -2.04 12.67
C ILE A 74 -8.29 -3.46 12.08
N PRO A 75 -8.80 -4.49 12.79
CA PRO A 75 -8.72 -5.89 12.37
C PRO A 75 -9.69 -6.17 11.22
N LEU A 76 -9.27 -5.93 9.99
CA LEU A 76 -10.02 -6.22 8.78
C LEU A 76 -9.16 -7.03 7.80
N ASP A 77 -9.79 -7.95 7.08
CA ASP A 77 -9.17 -8.65 5.97
C ASP A 77 -9.31 -7.81 4.69
N LEU A 78 -8.17 -7.45 4.07
CA LEU A 78 -8.16 -6.71 2.81
C LEU A 78 -8.64 -7.54 1.62
N CYS A 79 -8.77 -8.87 1.78
CA CYS A 79 -9.40 -9.75 0.79
C CYS A 79 -10.92 -9.57 0.71
N GLU A 80 -11.53 -8.85 1.65
CA GLU A 80 -12.97 -8.62 1.74
C GLU A 80 -13.31 -7.13 1.55
N PRO A 81 -14.52 -6.79 1.08
CA PRO A 81 -14.98 -5.39 1.03
C PRO A 81 -14.91 -4.71 2.40
N ILE A 82 -14.35 -3.50 2.46
CA ILE A 82 -14.19 -2.77 3.73
C ILE A 82 -15.55 -2.27 4.26
N PRO A 83 -16.02 -2.75 5.43
CA PRO A 83 -17.36 -2.47 5.94
C PRO A 83 -17.43 -1.14 6.73
N ILE A 84 -16.61 -0.15 6.35
CA ILE A 84 -16.52 1.14 7.04
C ILE A 84 -16.93 2.24 6.05
N PRO A 85 -18.22 2.64 6.00
CA PRO A 85 -18.70 3.63 5.04
C PRO A 85 -17.94 4.95 5.08
N LYS A 86 -17.55 5.41 6.29
CA LYS A 86 -16.78 6.65 6.46
C LYS A 86 -15.37 6.62 5.86
N PHE A 87 -14.87 5.45 5.43
CA PHE A 87 -13.58 5.31 4.77
C PHE A 87 -13.67 5.47 3.25
N MET A 88 -14.87 5.29 2.68
CA MET A 88 -15.06 5.45 1.24
C MET A 88 -14.78 6.89 0.83
N LYS A 89 -13.85 7.06 -0.12
CA LYS A 89 -13.41 8.36 -0.64
C LYS A 89 -12.98 9.35 0.46
N ALA A 90 -12.37 8.87 1.53
CA ALA A 90 -11.98 9.70 2.67
C ALA A 90 -10.49 10.06 2.65
N PHE A 91 -9.64 9.13 2.23
CA PHE A 91 -8.20 9.25 2.45
C PHE A 91 -7.53 10.11 1.38
N LYS A 92 -6.59 10.96 1.83
CA LYS A 92 -5.72 11.77 0.97
C LYS A 92 -4.40 11.07 0.68
N ILE A 93 -3.98 10.17 1.57
CA ILE A 93 -2.76 9.39 1.47
C ILE A 93 -3.11 7.95 1.84
N ILE A 94 -2.68 7.00 1.00
CA ILE A 94 -2.72 5.57 1.31
C ILE A 94 -1.31 5.01 1.12
N THR A 95 -0.77 4.35 2.15
CA THR A 95 0.57 3.77 2.13
C THR A 95 0.52 2.26 2.27
N ASP A 96 1.30 1.59 1.44
CA ASP A 96 1.53 0.15 1.43
C ASP A 96 3.04 -0.10 1.40
N PHE A 97 3.58 -0.43 2.56
CA PHE A 97 5.03 -0.60 2.75
C PHE A 97 5.39 -2.05 2.99
N GLY A 98 4.91 -2.94 2.11
CA GLY A 98 5.13 -4.37 2.22
C GLY A 98 4.01 -5.06 2.99
N ASP A 99 2.76 -4.71 2.67
CA ASP A 99 1.57 -5.42 3.14
C ASP A 99 0.90 -6.19 1.98
N MET A 100 0.73 -5.54 0.82
CA MET A 100 0.04 -6.15 -0.32
C MET A 100 0.69 -7.43 -0.84
N GLU A 101 1.99 -7.66 -0.72
CA GLU A 101 2.61 -8.95 -1.11
C GLU A 101 2.08 -10.14 -0.30
N HIS A 102 1.53 -9.89 0.90
CA HIS A 102 1.04 -10.92 1.80
C HIS A 102 -0.46 -11.20 1.66
N VAL A 103 -1.19 -10.40 0.90
CA VAL A 103 -2.62 -10.61 0.66
C VAL A 103 -2.83 -11.76 -0.33
N ARG A 104 -3.17 -12.95 0.17
CA ARG A 104 -3.21 -14.18 -0.65
C ARG A 104 -4.59 -14.54 -1.20
N GLY A 105 -5.64 -13.88 -0.73
CA GLY A 105 -6.99 -14.42 -0.82
C GLY A 105 -7.15 -15.64 0.09
N GLY A 106 -8.32 -15.80 0.69
CA GLY A 106 -8.52 -16.59 1.89
C GLY A 106 -7.88 -17.98 1.88
N ALA A 107 -7.06 -18.26 2.89
CA ALA A 107 -6.89 -19.60 3.42
C ALA A 107 -8.01 -19.85 4.45
N ILE A 108 -9.26 -19.97 4.00
CA ILE A 108 -10.31 -20.78 4.64
C ILE A 108 -11.26 -21.18 3.52
N THR A 109 -11.43 -22.49 3.45
CA THR A 109 -12.27 -23.33 2.61
C THR A 109 -13.61 -22.74 2.19
N THR A 110 -14.05 -23.11 0.98
CA THR A 110 -15.34 -22.83 0.33
C THR A 110 -15.46 -21.46 -0.31
N LYS A 111 -16.00 -21.45 -1.54
CA LYS A 111 -16.53 -20.24 -2.17
C LYS A 111 -17.34 -19.46 -1.14
N GLY A 112 -17.20 -18.14 -1.10
CA GLY A 112 -18.12 -17.30 -0.33
C GLY A 112 -19.59 -17.61 -0.71
N PRO A 113 -20.58 -17.22 0.12
CA PRO A 113 -22.00 -17.42 -0.19
C PRO A 113 -22.46 -16.82 -1.54
N ASP A 114 -21.60 -16.03 -2.19
CA ASP A 114 -21.74 -15.38 -3.49
C ASP A 114 -20.82 -15.95 -4.60
N GLY A 115 -19.96 -16.95 -4.32
CA GLY A 115 -19.14 -17.61 -5.34
C GLY A 115 -17.68 -17.15 -5.46
N TRP A 116 -17.16 -16.33 -4.52
CA TRP A 116 -15.82 -15.75 -4.60
C TRP A 116 -14.67 -16.77 -4.74
N ASN A 117 -13.66 -16.45 -5.58
CA ASN A 117 -12.48 -17.30 -5.79
C ASN A 117 -11.31 -16.90 -4.86
N PRO A 118 -10.62 -17.87 -4.24
CA PRO A 118 -9.42 -17.64 -3.40
C PRO A 118 -8.28 -16.84 -4.03
N GLY A 119 -8.29 -16.59 -5.35
CA GLY A 119 -7.29 -15.74 -6.03
C GLY A 119 -7.62 -14.25 -6.02
N GLU A 120 -8.88 -13.87 -5.79
CA GLU A 120 -9.39 -12.50 -5.93
C GLU A 120 -8.96 -11.57 -4.80
N GLY A 121 -8.31 -12.08 -3.74
CA GLY A 121 -7.92 -11.27 -2.56
C GLY A 121 -7.02 -10.10 -2.91
N GLN A 122 -6.08 -10.30 -3.84
CA GLN A 122 -5.31 -9.21 -4.40
C GLN A 122 -6.21 -8.17 -5.04
N TRP A 123 -7.04 -8.57 -6.00
CA TRP A 123 -7.92 -7.65 -6.70
C TRP A 123 -8.83 -6.87 -5.75
N GLN A 124 -9.43 -7.56 -4.76
CA GLN A 124 -10.27 -6.92 -3.76
C GLN A 124 -9.50 -5.92 -2.90
N ALA A 125 -8.25 -6.22 -2.52
CA ALA A 125 -7.42 -5.28 -1.77
C ALA A 125 -7.05 -4.03 -2.59
N TRP A 126 -6.71 -4.19 -3.87
CA TRP A 126 -6.46 -3.07 -4.78
C TRP A 126 -7.73 -2.24 -5.03
N LYS A 127 -8.89 -2.90 -5.15
CA LYS A 127 -10.20 -2.24 -5.22
C LYS A 127 -10.52 -1.47 -3.93
N ASN A 128 -10.28 -2.07 -2.77
CA ASN A 128 -10.51 -1.46 -1.47
C ASN A 128 -9.73 -0.14 -1.34
N ILE A 129 -8.44 -0.13 -1.66
CA ILE A 129 -7.66 1.12 -1.59
C ILE A 129 -8.15 2.15 -2.63
N HIS A 130 -8.55 1.71 -3.83
CA HIS A 130 -9.16 2.59 -4.83
C HIS A 130 -10.40 3.28 -4.26
N ASP A 131 -11.31 2.51 -3.67
CA ASP A 131 -12.61 2.99 -3.17
C ASP A 131 -12.45 3.90 -1.95
N MET A 132 -11.46 3.60 -1.08
CA MET A 132 -11.14 4.41 0.09
C MET A 132 -10.43 5.73 -0.24
N GLY A 133 -9.67 5.76 -1.35
CA GLY A 133 -8.97 6.96 -1.80
C GLY A 133 -9.90 7.99 -2.44
N LYS A 134 -9.81 9.26 -1.99
CA LYS A 134 -10.54 10.37 -2.61
C LYS A 134 -9.86 10.90 -3.87
N ILE A 135 -10.52 11.74 -4.67
CA ILE A 135 -9.85 12.43 -5.79
C ILE A 135 -8.65 13.24 -5.27
N GLY A 136 -7.51 13.09 -5.94
CA GLY A 136 -6.23 13.64 -5.49
C GLY A 136 -5.57 12.86 -4.36
N CYS A 137 -6.08 11.68 -3.98
CA CYS A 137 -5.40 10.74 -3.10
C CYS A 137 -4.08 10.29 -3.73
N ILE A 138 -3.01 10.31 -2.95
CA ILE A 138 -1.72 9.73 -3.33
C ILE A 138 -1.61 8.31 -2.74
N TYR A 139 -1.31 7.36 -3.61
CA TYR A 139 -1.00 5.98 -3.23
C TYR A 139 0.50 5.80 -3.28
N LEU A 140 1.07 5.21 -2.23
CA LEU A 140 2.50 4.97 -2.14
C LEU A 140 2.73 3.50 -1.84
N HIS A 141 3.46 2.82 -2.73
CA HIS A 141 3.78 1.41 -2.60
C HIS A 141 5.30 1.21 -2.55
N THR A 142 5.76 0.41 -1.61
CA THR A 142 7.12 -0.15 -1.61
C THR A 142 7.03 -1.67 -1.51
N LEU A 143 6.98 -2.33 -2.67
CA LEU A 143 6.63 -3.74 -2.78
C LEU A 143 7.76 -4.58 -3.40
N PRO A 144 7.96 -5.84 -2.97
CA PRO A 144 8.96 -6.73 -3.54
C PRO A 144 8.89 -6.81 -5.07
N LYS A 145 10.02 -6.60 -5.74
CA LYS A 145 10.11 -6.69 -7.21
C LYS A 145 10.19 -8.17 -7.64
N VAL A 146 9.61 -8.52 -8.79
CA VAL A 146 9.74 -9.88 -9.36
C VAL A 146 11.21 -10.30 -9.44
N GLY A 147 11.50 -11.51 -8.96
CA GLY A 147 12.86 -12.07 -8.87
C GLY A 147 13.62 -11.70 -7.59
N SER A 148 13.07 -10.85 -6.73
CA SER A 148 13.62 -10.52 -5.42
C SER A 148 12.97 -11.34 -4.31
N PHE A 149 13.53 -11.30 -3.10
CA PHE A 149 12.92 -11.83 -1.88
C PHE A 149 12.41 -13.28 -2.01
N LYS A 150 13.23 -14.17 -2.60
CA LYS A 150 12.87 -15.58 -2.77
C LYS A 150 12.33 -16.18 -1.45
N ASN A 151 11.14 -16.77 -1.52
CA ASN A 151 10.39 -17.35 -0.39
C ASN A 151 9.78 -16.34 0.61
N HIS A 152 9.66 -15.06 0.27
CA HIS A 152 9.02 -14.04 1.10
C HIS A 152 7.91 -13.34 0.31
N GLY A 153 6.78 -13.09 0.97
CA GLY A 153 5.59 -12.62 0.28
C GLY A 153 5.02 -13.69 -0.66
N SER A 154 3.83 -13.42 -1.17
CA SER A 154 3.12 -14.26 -2.12
C SER A 154 3.08 -13.71 -3.52
N TYR A 155 3.26 -12.40 -3.62
CA TYR A 155 3.18 -11.65 -4.85
C TYR A 155 4.38 -10.73 -4.95
N HIS A 156 4.96 -10.72 -6.14
CA HIS A 156 6.01 -9.80 -6.50
C HIS A 156 5.53 -8.94 -7.66
N TYR A 157 5.99 -7.69 -7.71
CA TYR A 157 5.44 -6.70 -8.61
C TYR A 157 6.46 -6.28 -9.67
N THR A 158 5.97 -6.02 -10.87
CA THR A 158 6.75 -5.44 -11.96
C THR A 158 6.43 -3.95 -12.09
N PHE A 159 7.30 -3.19 -12.74
CA PHE A 159 6.96 -1.82 -13.14
C PHE A 159 5.74 -1.77 -14.07
N GLU A 160 5.57 -2.81 -14.89
CA GLU A 160 4.44 -2.90 -15.82
C GLU A 160 3.10 -3.07 -15.09
N PHE A 161 3.06 -3.82 -13.98
CA PHE A 161 1.88 -3.89 -13.12
C PHE A 161 1.36 -2.50 -12.73
N PHE A 162 2.24 -1.64 -12.18
CA PHE A 162 1.87 -0.29 -11.76
C PHE A 162 1.45 0.61 -12.93
N ARG A 163 2.11 0.48 -14.09
CA ARG A 163 1.71 1.20 -15.31
C ARG A 163 0.31 0.80 -15.76
N ARG A 164 -0.01 -0.49 -15.73
CA ARG A 164 -1.34 -1.01 -16.09
C ARG A 164 -2.41 -0.57 -15.11
N ILE A 165 -2.13 -0.59 -13.80
CA ILE A 165 -3.03 -0.05 -12.77
C ILE A 165 -3.30 1.43 -12.99
N CYS A 166 -2.25 2.24 -13.19
CA CYS A 166 -2.40 3.66 -13.43
C CYS A 166 -3.20 3.95 -14.70
N ARG A 167 -2.88 3.26 -15.81
CA ARG A 167 -3.57 3.44 -17.09
C ARG A 167 -5.05 3.09 -17.00
N SER A 168 -5.38 1.95 -16.38
CA SER A 168 -6.75 1.44 -16.32
C SER A 168 -7.64 2.28 -15.42
N ASN A 169 -7.08 2.85 -14.36
CA ASN A 169 -7.79 3.73 -13.44
C ASN A 169 -7.60 5.24 -13.74
N GLN A 170 -6.92 5.59 -14.84
CA GLN A 170 -6.58 6.97 -15.18
C GLN A 170 -5.86 7.73 -14.04
N TYR A 171 -5.03 7.03 -13.28
CA TYR A 171 -4.18 7.67 -12.29
C TYR A 171 -3.03 8.39 -12.95
N ARG A 172 -2.59 9.48 -12.32
CA ARG A 172 -1.37 10.18 -12.71
C ARG A 172 -0.19 9.62 -11.93
N MET A 173 0.70 8.92 -12.63
CA MET A 173 1.93 8.40 -12.05
C MET A 173 2.89 9.54 -11.67
N LEU A 174 3.41 9.52 -10.46
CA LEU A 174 4.36 10.51 -9.92
C LEU A 174 5.80 10.01 -9.92
N SER A 175 5.96 8.73 -9.58
CA SER A 175 7.26 8.06 -9.49
C SER A 175 7.09 6.56 -9.67
N LEU A 176 8.06 5.94 -10.34
CA LEU A 176 8.17 4.50 -10.51
C LEU A 176 9.65 4.16 -10.64
N GLN A 177 10.23 3.60 -9.59
CA GLN A 177 11.66 3.32 -9.48
C GLN A 177 11.92 2.05 -8.68
N SER A 178 13.15 1.55 -8.72
CA SER A 178 13.61 0.48 -7.82
C SER A 178 14.58 1.04 -6.78
N ASN A 179 14.59 0.48 -5.58
CA ASN A 179 15.48 0.90 -4.50
C ASN A 179 16.89 0.25 -4.57
N GLN A 180 17.46 0.07 -5.77
CA GLN A 180 18.79 -0.55 -5.95
C GLN A 180 19.89 0.29 -5.26
N ASN A 181 20.04 0.14 -3.94
CA ASN A 181 21.02 0.83 -3.11
C ASN A 181 21.95 -0.13 -2.37
N ASP A 182 21.76 -1.46 -2.47
CA ASP A 182 22.76 -2.42 -2.01
C ASP A 182 23.45 -3.12 -3.19
N PRO A 183 24.61 -2.62 -3.64
CA PRO A 183 25.38 -3.24 -4.72
C PRO A 183 25.85 -4.67 -4.39
N ARG A 184 25.74 -5.11 -3.12
CA ARG A 184 26.11 -6.47 -2.68
C ARG A 184 24.94 -7.43 -2.64
N ASN A 185 23.70 -6.95 -2.81
CA ASN A 185 22.52 -7.79 -2.66
C ASN A 185 21.43 -7.49 -3.69
N LYS A 186 21.70 -7.89 -4.95
CA LYS A 186 20.76 -7.83 -6.08
C LYS A 186 19.48 -8.68 -5.87
N THR A 187 19.36 -9.44 -4.78
CA THR A 187 18.22 -10.33 -4.51
C THR A 187 17.12 -9.69 -3.66
N ARG A 188 17.27 -8.41 -3.30
CA ARG A 188 16.37 -7.72 -2.36
C ARG A 188 15.92 -6.36 -2.88
N GLU A 189 15.36 -6.36 -4.10
CA GLU A 189 14.83 -5.15 -4.73
C GLU A 189 13.34 -4.97 -4.45
N TYR A 190 12.95 -3.73 -4.20
CA TYR A 190 11.59 -3.26 -4.14
C TYR A 190 11.29 -2.38 -5.35
N VAL A 191 10.03 -2.39 -5.77
CA VAL A 191 9.43 -1.36 -6.59
C VAL A 191 8.88 -0.28 -5.67
N PHE A 192 9.34 0.95 -5.87
CA PHE A 192 8.76 2.14 -5.27
C PHE A 192 7.86 2.81 -6.30
N CYS A 193 6.57 2.91 -6.00
CA CYS A 193 5.59 3.52 -6.88
C CYS A 193 4.73 4.53 -6.14
N ALA A 194 4.53 5.70 -6.75
CA ALA A 194 3.62 6.70 -6.27
C ALA A 194 2.74 7.20 -7.42
N TYR A 195 1.44 7.30 -7.20
CA TYR A 195 0.48 7.80 -8.18
C TYR A 195 -0.72 8.46 -7.53
N VAL A 196 -1.47 9.25 -8.29
CA VAL A 196 -2.56 10.10 -7.78
C VAL A 196 -3.89 9.78 -8.46
N LYS A 197 -4.95 9.57 -7.67
CA LYS A 197 -6.33 9.44 -8.18
C LYS A 197 -6.77 10.71 -8.90
N GLN A 198 -7.23 10.61 -10.14
CA GLN A 198 -7.70 11.77 -10.93
C GLN A 198 -9.24 11.87 -10.98
N ASN A 199 -9.95 10.75 -10.85
CA ASN A 199 -11.41 10.70 -10.90
C ASN A 199 -11.94 9.52 -10.06
N ASP A 200 -13.26 9.45 -9.91
CA ASP A 200 -13.98 8.45 -9.13
C ASP A 200 -14.66 7.39 -10.01
N ARG A 201 -14.04 7.01 -11.13
CA ARG A 201 -14.51 5.84 -11.89
C ARG A 201 -14.47 4.58 -11.03
N GLU A 202 -15.24 3.57 -11.39
CA GLU A 202 -15.10 2.25 -10.77
C GLU A 202 -13.69 1.69 -10.98
N PHE A 203 -13.21 0.93 -9.98
CA PHE A 203 -11.90 0.30 -10.06
C PHE A 203 -11.82 -0.59 -11.30
N GLN A 204 -10.71 -0.45 -12.02
CA GLN A 204 -10.40 -1.25 -13.18
C GLN A 204 -8.97 -1.80 -13.05
N PRO A 205 -8.67 -2.97 -13.60
CA PRO A 205 -9.55 -3.80 -14.41
C PRO A 205 -10.43 -4.73 -13.57
N GLU A 206 -11.36 -5.43 -14.22
CA GLU A 206 -12.01 -6.61 -13.65
C GLU A 206 -11.01 -7.72 -13.33
N TRP A 207 -11.40 -8.66 -12.45
CA TRP A 207 -10.55 -9.74 -11.97
C TRP A 207 -9.86 -10.55 -13.09
N ASP A 208 -10.60 -10.90 -14.14
CA ASP A 208 -10.09 -11.74 -15.22
C ASP A 208 -8.89 -11.13 -15.95
N THR A 209 -8.85 -9.81 -16.07
CA THR A 209 -7.71 -9.10 -16.63
C THR A 209 -6.64 -8.85 -15.55
N PHE A 210 -7.06 -8.55 -14.31
CA PHE A 210 -6.15 -8.29 -13.20
C PHE A 210 -5.21 -9.46 -12.92
N LYS A 211 -5.74 -10.69 -12.91
CA LYS A 211 -4.97 -11.90 -12.57
C LYS A 211 -3.81 -12.17 -13.52
N GLU A 212 -3.91 -11.70 -14.77
CA GLU A 212 -2.85 -11.82 -15.78
C GLU A 212 -1.64 -10.92 -15.48
N TRP A 213 -1.79 -9.95 -14.58
CA TRP A 213 -0.73 -8.99 -14.24
C TRP A 213 0.03 -9.39 -12.97
N LEU A 214 -0.51 -10.35 -12.22
CA LEU A 214 0.09 -10.83 -10.98
C LEU A 214 1.22 -11.81 -11.24
N HIS A 215 2.26 -11.73 -10.42
CA HIS A 215 3.34 -12.70 -10.38
C HIS A 215 3.44 -13.28 -8.97
N ARG A 216 3.44 -14.61 -8.86
CA ARG A 216 3.65 -15.33 -7.60
C ARG A 216 5.11 -15.73 -7.45
#